data_AF-A0AAJ1UU88-F1
#
_entry.id   AF-A0AAJ1UU88-F1
#
_cell.length_a   1.000
_cell.length_b   1.000
_cell.length_c   1.000
_cell.angle_alpha   90.00
_cell.angle_beta   90.00
_cell.angle_gamma   90.00
#
_symmetry.space_group_name_H-M   'P 1'
#
loop_
_entity.id
_entity.type
_entity.pdbx_description
1 polymer ?
#
loop_
_entity_poly.entity_id
_entity_poly.type
_entity_poly.pdbx_seq_one_letter_code
_entity_poly.pdbx_strand_id
1 'polypeptide(L)'
;MRWRATVICIFVLLLTCLSFGAVKEYGNDIKYPVQAAFSLVASNKDVDKGHVLDRIEALVEQEHIQIYRPYLDHTGKEATYLFGTNGKKTAYSSNRKELLTNDLSGMYYTTRSLPSSFETAMTELGLTYKGADLPWYLLPYYFLFTNLRSLAIWTLFFVFALLLFAVKLMYAKKSMIQRSLGLFEHYSRRELLQDLLLMGASFAVSILLFILYQGSISNVFVKSFTLLMLTNAVILLLLMLAVHALFFINIRSLKALAILKNKRATPLVLFVWLVGICLSSVIFGLSLHKSLETIGKSANDIQVLGKWDTAKDFAEITWLETLSAHTDENHQIDSDYLKEENQRYQHFLLSFSDSEVIYSEPSSLNETNLQSAPDDFKKELKTNGVDPRIASKVRYVNQGFMLKNKDIFPNNDYGRPAADVAGVIYIPKHMMGDADSILNIVNYEWFQYSSLKANQLVVQEVPNGQKSFLFNHKEDQQDIFAQQEEVDTILV
;
A
#
# COMPACT_ATOMS: atom_id res chain seq x y z
N MET A 1 -25.47 -32.62 21.61
CA MET A 1 -23.99 -32.69 21.69
C MET A 1 -23.35 -32.69 20.30
N ARG A 2 -23.57 -33.72 19.45
CA ARG A 2 -22.87 -33.87 18.17
C ARG A 2 -22.91 -32.60 17.29
N TRP A 3 -24.09 -32.08 16.97
CA TRP A 3 -24.23 -30.89 16.10
C TRP A 3 -23.60 -29.60 16.66
N ARG A 4 -23.68 -29.36 17.96
CA ARG A 4 -23.05 -28.17 18.60
C ARG A 4 -21.54 -28.23 18.49
N ALA A 5 -20.98 -29.39 18.81
CA ALA A 5 -19.55 -29.63 18.72
C ALA A 5 -19.05 -29.47 17.28
N THR A 6 -19.79 -30.02 16.31
CA THR A 6 -19.47 -29.87 14.88
C THR A 6 -19.43 -28.41 14.45
N VAL A 7 -20.43 -27.59 14.83
CA VAL A 7 -20.44 -26.15 14.51
C VAL A 7 -19.20 -25.48 15.11
N ILE A 8 -18.92 -25.68 16.40
CA ILE A 8 -17.76 -25.07 17.05
C ILE A 8 -16.46 -25.44 16.32
N CYS A 9 -16.24 -26.72 16.06
CA CYS A 9 -15.02 -27.19 15.39
C CYS A 9 -14.87 -26.64 13.96
N ILE A 10 -15.94 -26.60 13.16
CA ILE A 10 -15.91 -26.07 11.79
C ILE A 10 -15.52 -24.59 11.79
N PHE A 11 -16.13 -23.79 12.66
CA PHE A 11 -15.85 -22.34 12.71
C PHE A 11 -14.45 -22.04 13.23
N VAL A 12 -13.97 -22.79 14.21
CA VAL A 12 -12.57 -22.70 14.64
C VAL A 12 -11.63 -23.04 13.49
N LEU A 13 -11.89 -24.12 12.75
CA LEU A 13 -11.06 -24.52 11.61
C LEU A 13 -11.06 -23.47 10.48
N LEU A 14 -12.22 -22.90 10.14
CA LEU A 14 -12.32 -21.83 9.13
C LEU A 14 -11.52 -20.59 9.56
N LEU A 15 -11.64 -20.17 10.82
CA LEU A 15 -10.86 -19.05 11.35
C LEU A 15 -9.37 -19.36 11.40
N THR A 16 -8.97 -20.60 11.72
CA THR A 16 -7.57 -21.05 11.65
C THR A 16 -7.01 -20.89 10.24
N CYS A 17 -7.73 -21.36 9.22
CA CYS A 17 -7.31 -21.23 7.81
C CYS A 17 -7.20 -19.76 7.36
N LEU A 18 -8.19 -18.94 7.70
CA LEU A 18 -8.17 -17.50 7.37
C LEU A 18 -7.04 -16.77 8.10
N SER A 19 -6.81 -17.08 9.37
CA SER A 19 -5.72 -16.51 10.18
C SER A 19 -4.35 -16.90 9.64
N PHE A 20 -4.20 -18.15 9.18
CA PHE A 20 -2.98 -18.60 8.50
C PHE A 20 -2.73 -17.79 7.22
N GLY A 21 -3.76 -17.59 6.40
CA GLY A 21 -3.67 -16.76 5.19
C GLY A 21 -3.25 -15.32 5.50
N ALA A 22 -3.85 -14.71 6.54
CA ALA A 22 -3.52 -13.35 6.95
C ALA A 22 -2.08 -13.19 7.45
N VAL A 23 -1.58 -14.16 8.22
CA VAL A 23 -0.18 -14.15 8.69
C VAL A 23 0.79 -14.32 7.53
N LYS A 24 0.45 -15.15 6.54
CA LYS A 24 1.27 -15.33 5.34
C LYS A 24 1.31 -14.07 4.47
N GLU A 25 0.17 -13.39 4.31
CA GLU A 25 0.09 -12.12 3.56
C GLU A 25 0.87 -11.00 4.25
N TYR A 26 0.76 -10.90 5.58
CA TYR A 26 1.59 -9.99 6.39
C TYR A 26 3.09 -10.28 6.24
N GLY A 27 3.45 -11.55 6.05
CA GLY A 27 4.82 -12.02 5.89
C GLY A 27 5.33 -12.11 4.45
N ASN A 28 4.54 -11.72 3.45
CA ASN A 28 4.89 -11.99 2.05
C ASN A 28 6.21 -11.33 1.63
N ASP A 29 6.50 -10.16 2.21
CA ASP A 29 7.73 -9.40 1.95
C ASP A 29 8.87 -9.73 2.95
N ILE A 30 8.59 -10.57 3.95
CA ILE A 30 9.53 -10.91 5.02
C ILE A 30 10.07 -12.32 4.79
N LYS A 31 11.22 -12.40 4.09
CA LYS A 31 11.87 -13.68 3.73
C LYS A 31 12.54 -14.40 4.92
N TYR A 32 12.70 -13.72 6.05
CA TYR A 32 13.50 -14.19 7.18
C TYR A 32 12.63 -14.40 8.44
N PRO A 33 13.04 -15.27 9.39
CA PRO A 33 12.33 -15.45 10.66
C PRO A 33 12.64 -14.30 11.65
N VAL A 34 12.16 -13.10 11.36
CA VAL A 34 12.61 -11.84 12.01
C VAL A 34 11.55 -11.21 12.90
N GLN A 35 12.01 -10.49 13.93
CA GLN A 35 11.17 -9.75 14.87
C GLN A 35 11.22 -8.23 14.71
N ALA A 36 12.36 -7.71 14.26
CA ALA A 36 12.53 -6.29 14.05
C ALA A 36 13.39 -6.05 12.80
N ALA A 37 13.32 -4.83 12.28
CA ALA A 37 14.13 -4.40 11.16
C ALA A 37 14.71 -3.03 11.47
N PHE A 38 15.92 -2.78 10.96
CA PHE A 38 16.55 -1.47 11.04
C PHE A 38 17.25 -1.13 9.75
N SER A 39 17.24 0.16 9.40
CA SER A 39 18.02 0.71 8.31
C SER A 39 19.25 1.41 8.86
N LEU A 40 20.38 1.21 8.20
CA LEU A 40 21.56 2.04 8.35
C LEU A 40 21.72 2.91 7.12
N VAL A 41 22.07 4.18 7.31
CA VAL A 41 22.50 5.08 6.25
C VAL A 41 23.81 5.72 6.67
N ALA A 42 24.84 5.56 5.85
CA ALA A 42 26.12 6.23 6.09
C ALA A 42 25.95 7.74 5.93
N SER A 43 26.15 8.50 7.00
CA SER A 43 25.99 9.96 6.98
C SER A 43 27.16 10.66 6.28
N ASN A 44 28.34 10.02 6.23
CA ASN A 44 29.57 10.53 5.58
C ASN A 44 30.28 9.41 4.78
N LYS A 45 31.06 9.78 3.76
CA LYS A 45 31.81 8.83 2.91
C LYS A 45 33.00 8.15 3.63
N ASP A 46 33.44 8.69 4.78
CA ASP A 46 34.65 8.24 5.50
C ASP A 46 34.40 7.23 6.62
N VAL A 47 33.20 6.61 6.69
CA VAL A 47 32.91 5.60 7.73
C VAL A 47 33.63 4.29 7.39
N ASP A 48 34.48 3.81 8.32
CA ASP A 48 35.17 2.51 8.17
C ASP A 48 34.16 1.35 8.20
N LYS A 49 33.87 0.82 7.01
CA LYS A 49 32.96 -0.32 6.80
C LYS A 49 33.39 -1.55 7.62
N GLY A 50 34.69 -1.79 7.77
CA GLY A 50 35.21 -2.93 8.52
C GLY A 50 34.86 -2.83 10.01
N HIS A 51 35.13 -1.66 10.58
CA HIS A 51 34.86 -1.36 11.99
C HIS A 51 33.37 -1.42 12.35
N VAL A 52 32.49 -0.91 11.47
CA VAL A 52 31.03 -1.02 11.68
C VAL A 52 30.59 -2.49 11.71
N LEU A 53 31.06 -3.30 10.75
CA LEU A 53 30.68 -4.71 10.68
C LEU A 53 31.19 -5.51 11.89
N ASP A 54 32.40 -5.23 12.37
CA ASP A 54 32.93 -5.83 13.61
C ASP A 54 32.10 -5.43 14.82
N ARG A 55 31.66 -4.17 14.89
CA ARG A 55 30.80 -3.70 15.99
C ARG A 55 29.43 -4.38 15.95
N ILE A 56 28.84 -4.58 14.77
CA ILE A 56 27.59 -5.33 14.61
C ILE A 56 27.79 -6.77 15.07
N GLU A 57 28.85 -7.46 14.66
CA GLU A 57 29.11 -8.85 15.10
C GLU A 57 29.28 -8.95 16.62
N ALA A 58 30.04 -8.03 17.23
CA ALA A 58 30.23 -7.99 18.69
C ALA A 58 28.91 -7.77 19.46
N LEU A 59 28.04 -6.88 18.95
CA LEU A 59 26.73 -6.65 19.55
C LEU A 59 25.80 -7.86 19.37
N VAL A 60 25.90 -8.55 18.23
CA VAL A 60 25.14 -9.76 17.94
C VAL A 60 25.53 -10.89 18.90
N GLU A 61 26.82 -11.06 19.16
CA GLU A 61 27.34 -12.01 20.14
C GLU A 61 26.91 -11.67 21.57
N GLN A 62 27.04 -10.39 21.97
CA GLN A 62 26.70 -9.90 23.31
C GLN A 62 25.21 -10.09 23.63
N GLU A 63 24.33 -9.74 22.69
CA GLU A 63 22.87 -9.77 22.87
C GLU A 63 22.25 -11.12 22.47
N HIS A 64 23.07 -12.06 22.01
CA HIS A 64 22.67 -13.38 21.52
C HIS A 64 21.52 -13.31 20.50
N ILE A 65 21.65 -12.39 19.53
CA ILE A 65 20.71 -12.21 18.44
C ILE A 65 21.28 -12.78 17.13
N GLN A 66 20.50 -12.73 16.05
CA GLN A 66 20.97 -13.05 14.71
C GLN A 66 20.44 -11.96 13.78
N ILE A 67 21.30 -11.46 12.88
CA ILE A 67 20.96 -10.39 11.94
C ILE A 67 21.14 -10.90 10.52
N TYR A 68 20.10 -10.73 9.70
CA TYR A 68 20.10 -11.00 8.28
C TYR A 68 20.28 -9.68 7.53
N ARG A 69 21.25 -9.64 6.62
CA ARG A 69 21.46 -8.52 5.70
C ARG A 69 21.35 -9.01 4.26
N PRO A 70 20.27 -8.69 3.53
CA PRO A 70 20.25 -8.88 2.09
C PRO A 70 21.28 -7.95 1.41
N TYR A 71 21.92 -8.45 0.37
CA TYR A 71 22.81 -7.69 -0.51
C TYR A 71 22.69 -8.23 -1.94
N LEU A 72 23.12 -7.44 -2.92
CA LEU A 72 23.23 -7.91 -4.30
C LEU A 72 24.63 -8.48 -4.51
N ASP A 73 24.71 -9.72 -4.97
CA ASP A 73 25.97 -10.33 -5.39
C ASP A 73 26.46 -9.70 -6.71
N HIS A 74 27.72 -9.94 -7.06
CA HIS A 74 28.37 -9.49 -8.31
C HIS A 74 27.63 -9.90 -9.58
N THR A 75 26.73 -10.88 -9.49
CA THR A 75 25.87 -11.36 -10.58
C THR A 75 24.50 -10.65 -10.65
N GLY A 76 24.23 -9.68 -9.77
CA GLY A 76 22.94 -8.97 -9.67
C GLY A 76 21.83 -9.77 -8.98
N LYS A 77 22.15 -10.92 -8.35
CA LYS A 77 21.20 -11.75 -7.60
C LYS A 77 21.21 -11.38 -6.11
N GLU A 78 20.03 -11.41 -5.49
CA GLU A 78 19.89 -11.19 -4.05
C GLU A 78 20.49 -12.36 -3.26
N ALA A 79 21.48 -12.05 -2.43
CA ALA A 79 22.10 -12.93 -1.45
C ALA A 79 21.87 -12.39 -0.04
N THR A 80 22.04 -13.23 0.98
CA THR A 80 21.85 -12.81 2.38
C THR A 80 23.08 -13.18 3.19
N TYR A 81 23.60 -12.20 3.92
CA TYR A 81 24.62 -12.40 4.95
C TYR A 81 23.96 -12.59 6.32
N LEU A 82 24.43 -13.57 7.09
CA LEU A 82 23.95 -13.84 8.43
C LEU A 82 25.04 -13.54 9.47
N PHE A 83 24.78 -12.58 10.36
CA PHE A 83 25.60 -12.28 11.55
C PHE A 83 25.21 -13.19 12.72
N GLY A 84 26.16 -13.54 13.59
CA GLY A 84 25.92 -14.36 14.79
C GLY A 84 25.93 -15.88 14.54
N THR A 85 26.45 -16.31 13.39
CA THR A 85 26.74 -17.72 13.13
C THR A 85 28.19 -18.01 13.45
N ASN A 86 28.45 -18.53 14.65
CA ASN A 86 29.76 -19.07 15.06
C ASN A 86 30.13 -20.33 14.23
N GLY A 87 30.34 -20.18 12.92
CA GLY A 87 30.76 -21.26 12.01
C GLY A 87 29.73 -22.36 11.74
N LYS A 88 28.46 -22.20 12.14
CA LYS A 88 27.40 -23.18 11.82
C LYS A 88 27.03 -23.07 10.34
N LYS A 89 27.04 -24.20 9.62
CA LYS A 89 26.51 -24.27 8.24
C LYS A 89 25.05 -23.82 8.27
N THR A 90 24.77 -22.66 7.68
CA THR A 90 23.42 -22.19 7.42
C THR A 90 23.19 -22.12 5.91
N ALA A 91 21.94 -21.95 5.49
CA ALA A 91 21.60 -21.77 4.07
C ALA A 91 22.03 -20.38 3.52
N TYR A 92 22.59 -19.52 4.37
CA TYR A 92 22.95 -18.14 4.05
C TYR A 92 24.47 -17.98 3.96
N SER A 93 24.93 -16.97 3.23
CA SER A 93 26.36 -16.67 3.10
C SER A 93 26.90 -16.12 4.43
N SER A 94 28.08 -16.58 4.84
CA SER A 94 28.87 -15.97 5.92
C SER A 94 30.18 -15.40 5.38
N ASN A 95 30.26 -15.14 4.06
CA ASN A 95 31.48 -14.65 3.44
C ASN A 95 31.63 -13.14 3.61
N ARG A 96 32.40 -12.73 4.62
CA ARG A 96 32.65 -11.30 4.96
C ARG A 96 33.25 -10.49 3.81
N LYS A 97 33.98 -11.12 2.88
CA LYS A 97 34.63 -10.41 1.76
C LYS A 97 33.62 -9.82 0.76
N GLU A 98 32.52 -10.53 0.51
CA GLU A 98 31.41 -10.07 -0.34
C GLU A 98 30.58 -8.97 0.33
N LEU A 99 30.62 -8.91 1.66
CA LEU A 99 29.90 -7.91 2.43
C LEU A 99 30.60 -6.55 2.43
N LEU A 100 31.94 -6.56 2.36
CA LEU A 100 32.79 -5.35 2.31
C LEU A 100 32.77 -4.67 0.94
N THR A 101 32.49 -5.43 -0.14
CA THR A 101 32.34 -4.90 -1.49
C THR A 101 31.00 -4.19 -1.71
N ASN A 102 30.02 -4.43 -0.82
CA ASN A 102 28.69 -3.83 -0.87
C ASN A 102 28.58 -2.57 0.01
N ASP A 103 27.58 -1.74 -0.28
CA ASP A 103 27.32 -0.53 0.52
C ASP A 103 26.70 -0.85 1.86
N LEU A 104 27.26 -0.24 2.91
CA LEU A 104 26.84 -0.39 4.30
C LEU A 104 25.38 0.07 4.51
N SER A 105 24.94 1.03 3.70
CA SER A 105 23.57 1.53 3.74
C SER A 105 22.59 0.46 3.26
N GLY A 106 21.55 0.18 4.04
CA GLY A 106 20.57 -0.84 3.68
C GLY A 106 19.72 -1.30 4.86
N MET A 107 18.82 -2.24 4.58
CA MET A 107 17.94 -2.87 5.56
C MET A 107 18.62 -4.09 6.20
N TYR A 108 18.48 -4.19 7.51
CA TYR A 108 18.95 -5.28 8.33
C TYR A 108 17.76 -5.82 9.11
N TYR A 109 17.67 -7.15 9.23
CA TYR A 109 16.57 -7.80 9.92
C TYR A 109 17.10 -8.65 11.07
N THR A 110 16.49 -8.54 12.24
CA THR A 110 16.95 -9.25 13.45
C THR A 110 15.90 -10.25 13.92
N THR A 111 16.35 -11.36 14.50
CA THR A 111 15.47 -12.40 15.08
C THR A 111 14.80 -11.99 16.40
N ARG A 112 15.26 -10.92 17.04
CA ARG A 112 14.71 -10.40 18.31
C ARG A 112 14.45 -8.90 18.24
N SER A 113 13.75 -8.36 19.23
CA SER A 113 13.58 -6.91 19.37
C SER A 113 14.93 -6.20 19.45
N LEU A 114 15.02 -5.01 18.87
CA LEU A 114 16.27 -4.24 18.83
C LEU A 114 16.58 -3.66 20.22
N PRO A 115 17.73 -3.99 20.83
CA PRO A 115 18.18 -3.36 22.07
C PRO A 115 18.43 -1.87 21.84
N SER A 116 18.17 -1.03 22.84
CA SER A 116 18.46 0.41 22.77
C SER A 116 19.96 0.70 22.60
N SER A 117 20.83 -0.24 23.00
CA SER A 117 22.28 -0.16 22.81
C SER A 117 22.71 -0.17 21.34
N PHE A 118 21.90 -0.72 20.43
CA PHE A 118 22.20 -0.73 18.99
C PHE A 118 22.14 0.66 18.38
N GLU A 119 21.12 1.45 18.70
CA GLU A 119 20.97 2.81 18.19
C GLU A 119 22.13 3.70 18.63
N THR A 120 22.48 3.66 19.92
CA THR A 120 23.62 4.42 20.47
C THR A 120 24.93 4.00 19.80
N ALA A 121 25.19 2.69 19.68
CA ALA A 121 26.43 2.20 19.08
C ALA A 121 26.56 2.54 17.58
N MET A 122 25.46 2.58 16.83
CA MET A 122 25.48 2.93 15.41
C MET A 122 25.60 4.44 15.19
N THR A 123 24.94 5.25 16.02
CA THR A 123 25.06 6.73 15.98
C THR A 123 26.45 7.21 16.36
N GLU A 124 27.11 6.58 17.35
CA GLU A 124 28.52 6.85 17.70
C GLU A 124 29.50 6.60 16.53
N LEU A 125 29.15 5.70 15.62
CA LEU A 125 29.92 5.39 14.41
C LEU A 125 29.61 6.33 13.23
N GLY A 126 28.82 7.38 13.46
CA GLY A 126 28.46 8.35 12.42
C GLY A 126 27.41 7.84 11.44
N LEU A 127 26.61 6.84 11.82
CA LEU A 127 25.52 6.29 11.01
C LEU A 127 24.18 6.86 11.45
N THR A 128 23.30 7.14 10.47
CA THR A 128 21.89 7.38 10.76
C THR A 128 21.20 6.04 10.92
N TYR A 129 20.68 5.77 12.13
CA TYR A 129 19.98 4.55 12.49
C TYR A 129 18.47 4.81 12.54
N LYS A 130 17.67 3.95 11.90
CA LYS A 130 16.22 3.88 12.11
C LYS A 130 15.82 2.43 12.27
N GLY A 131 15.43 2.02 13.47
CA GLY A 131 15.03 0.65 13.78
C GLY A 131 13.68 0.61 14.47
N ALA A 132 12.87 -0.38 14.11
CA ALA A 132 11.60 -0.63 14.77
C ALA A 132 11.27 -2.12 14.80
N ASP A 133 10.57 -2.53 15.85
CA ASP A 133 9.93 -3.84 15.88
C ASP A 133 8.85 -3.89 14.81
N LEU A 134 8.75 -5.04 14.13
CA LEU A 134 7.68 -5.24 13.15
C LEU A 134 6.32 -5.12 13.88
N PRO A 135 5.33 -4.41 13.31
CA PRO A 135 4.06 -4.13 13.99
C PRO A 135 3.11 -5.33 13.99
N TRP A 136 3.59 -6.48 14.45
CA TRP A 136 2.88 -7.76 14.48
C TRP A 136 1.59 -7.71 15.31
N TYR A 137 1.55 -6.82 16.30
CA TYR A 137 0.38 -6.58 17.15
C TYR A 137 -0.78 -5.88 16.44
N LEU A 138 -0.53 -5.24 15.29
CA LEU A 138 -1.58 -4.63 14.48
C LEU A 138 -2.30 -5.64 13.58
N LEU A 139 -1.75 -6.85 13.40
CA LEU A 139 -2.34 -7.85 12.50
C LEU A 139 -3.81 -8.18 12.83
N PRO A 140 -4.23 -8.38 14.09
CA PRO A 140 -5.65 -8.58 14.42
C PRO A 140 -6.52 -7.38 14.04
N TYR A 141 -6.03 -6.16 14.22
CA TYR A 141 -6.75 -4.97 13.82
C TYR A 141 -6.92 -4.92 12.30
N TYR A 142 -5.86 -5.17 11.53
CA TYR A 142 -5.93 -5.19 10.07
C TYR A 142 -6.86 -6.29 9.56
N PHE A 143 -6.78 -7.48 10.17
CA PHE A 143 -7.65 -8.62 9.85
C PHE A 143 -9.12 -8.31 10.11
N LEU A 144 -9.44 -7.63 11.21
CA LEU A 144 -10.81 -7.39 11.66
C LEU A 144 -11.45 -6.11 11.14
N PHE A 145 -10.69 -5.11 10.67
CA PHE A 145 -11.28 -3.79 10.39
C PHE A 145 -10.85 -3.11 9.09
N THR A 146 -9.67 -3.39 8.54
CA THR A 146 -9.15 -2.58 7.42
C THR A 146 -9.28 -3.25 6.06
N ASN A 147 -9.19 -4.58 6.00
CA ASN A 147 -9.20 -5.30 4.74
C ASN A 147 -10.64 -5.52 4.24
N LEU A 148 -10.89 -5.60 2.93
CA LEU A 148 -12.19 -6.00 2.37
C LEU A 148 -12.67 -7.35 2.96
N ARG A 149 -11.72 -8.21 3.33
CA ARG A 149 -11.96 -9.50 4.01
C ARG A 149 -12.50 -9.38 5.43
N SER A 150 -12.29 -8.24 6.11
CA SER A 150 -12.85 -7.97 7.46
C SER A 150 -14.36 -8.21 7.50
N LEU A 151 -15.07 -7.76 6.47
CA LEU A 151 -16.52 -7.90 6.39
C LEU A 151 -16.94 -9.37 6.32
N ALA A 152 -16.25 -10.18 5.50
CA ALA A 152 -16.48 -11.62 5.43
C ALA A 152 -16.22 -12.31 6.79
N ILE A 153 -15.20 -11.88 7.52
CA ILE A 153 -14.87 -12.39 8.86
C ILE A 153 -15.97 -12.05 9.87
N TRP A 154 -16.48 -10.82 9.87
CA TRP A 154 -17.63 -10.43 10.70
C TRP A 154 -18.90 -11.22 10.34
N THR A 155 -19.10 -11.47 9.05
CA THR A 155 -20.20 -12.31 8.57
C THR A 155 -20.06 -13.74 9.11
N LEU A 156 -18.84 -14.30 9.11
CA LEU A 156 -18.55 -15.61 9.66
C LEU A 156 -18.88 -15.70 11.17
N PHE A 157 -18.47 -14.69 11.96
CA PHE A 157 -18.83 -14.63 13.38
C PHE A 157 -20.34 -14.60 13.61
N PHE A 158 -21.06 -13.88 12.75
CA PHE A 158 -22.51 -13.79 12.86
C PHE A 158 -23.21 -15.10 12.49
N VAL A 159 -22.79 -15.74 11.39
CA VAL A 159 -23.31 -17.05 10.98
C VAL A 159 -23.04 -18.10 12.04
N PHE A 160 -21.88 -18.05 12.71
CA PHE A 160 -21.61 -18.89 13.88
C PHE A 160 -22.67 -18.73 14.98
N ALA A 161 -22.96 -17.49 15.38
CA ALA A 161 -23.93 -17.21 16.43
C ALA A 161 -25.34 -17.71 16.07
N LEU A 162 -25.78 -17.45 14.83
CA LEU A 162 -27.08 -17.90 14.32
C LEU A 162 -27.19 -19.42 14.23
N LEU A 163 -26.18 -20.10 13.67
CA LEU A 163 -26.17 -21.57 13.59
C LEU A 163 -26.13 -22.21 14.96
N LEU A 164 -25.31 -21.70 15.88
CA LEU A 164 -25.26 -22.22 17.24
C LEU A 164 -26.61 -22.05 17.96
N PHE A 165 -27.27 -20.90 17.78
CA PHE A 165 -28.60 -20.67 18.32
C PHE A 165 -29.66 -21.60 17.69
N ALA A 166 -29.64 -21.77 16.37
CA ALA A 166 -30.54 -22.67 15.66
C ALA A 166 -30.38 -24.13 16.13
N VAL A 167 -29.15 -24.61 16.24
CA VAL A 167 -28.86 -25.95 16.77
C VAL A 167 -29.38 -26.10 18.19
N LYS A 168 -29.25 -25.08 19.04
CA LYS A 168 -29.84 -25.10 20.38
C LYS A 168 -31.36 -25.16 20.37
N LEU A 169 -32.01 -24.41 19.48
CA LEU A 169 -33.47 -24.47 19.31
C LEU A 169 -33.94 -25.86 18.89
N MET A 170 -33.16 -26.62 18.11
CA MET A 170 -33.48 -28.03 17.82
C MET A 170 -33.57 -28.89 19.09
N TYR A 171 -32.78 -28.58 20.12
CA TYR A 171 -32.81 -29.26 21.42
C TYR A 171 -33.78 -28.62 22.43
N ALA A 172 -34.55 -27.59 22.04
CA ALA A 172 -35.45 -26.88 22.95
C ALA A 172 -36.47 -27.80 23.64
N LYS A 173 -37.00 -28.81 22.95
CA LYS A 173 -37.92 -29.81 23.54
C LYS A 173 -37.26 -30.56 24.70
N LYS A 174 -36.02 -31.02 24.51
CA LYS A 174 -35.24 -31.70 25.53
C LYS A 174 -35.00 -30.78 26.74
N SER A 175 -34.59 -29.54 26.49
CA SER A 175 -34.37 -28.54 27.54
C SER A 175 -35.65 -28.17 28.31
N MET A 176 -36.81 -28.19 27.63
CA MET A 176 -38.11 -27.98 28.28
C MET A 176 -38.48 -29.11 29.23
N ILE A 177 -38.25 -30.37 28.84
CA ILE A 177 -38.47 -31.54 29.70
C ILE A 177 -37.55 -31.45 30.93
N GLN A 178 -36.27 -31.11 30.72
CA GLN A 178 -35.32 -30.90 31.82
C GLN A 178 -35.77 -29.78 32.76
N ARG A 179 -36.40 -28.73 32.23
CA ARG A 179 -36.94 -27.63 33.05
C ARG A 179 -38.13 -28.09 33.88
N SER A 180 -39.07 -28.85 33.32
CA SER A 180 -40.19 -29.41 34.09
C SER A 180 -39.74 -30.38 35.19
N LEU A 181 -38.57 -31.01 35.01
CA LEU A 181 -37.97 -31.90 36.01
C LEU A 181 -37.05 -31.16 37.01
N GLY A 182 -36.92 -29.82 36.93
CA GLY A 182 -36.03 -29.05 37.80
C GLY A 182 -34.52 -29.19 37.52
N LEU A 183 -34.13 -29.93 36.48
CA LEU A 183 -32.73 -30.25 36.16
C LEU A 183 -32.08 -29.27 35.16
N PHE A 184 -32.86 -28.35 34.60
CA PHE A 184 -32.43 -27.50 33.49
C PHE A 184 -31.20 -26.64 33.79
N GLU A 185 -31.12 -26.02 34.97
CA GLU A 185 -29.99 -25.13 35.29
C GLU A 185 -28.66 -25.89 35.37
N HIS A 186 -28.67 -27.07 35.99
CA HIS A 186 -27.49 -27.93 36.09
C HIS A 186 -27.02 -28.39 34.70
N TYR A 187 -27.93 -28.90 33.86
CA TYR A 187 -27.58 -29.32 32.51
C TYR A 187 -27.16 -28.16 31.60
N SER A 188 -27.80 -26.98 31.71
CA SER A 188 -27.44 -25.82 30.92
C SER A 188 -26.03 -25.30 31.26
N ARG A 189 -25.65 -25.30 32.54
CA ARG A 189 -24.28 -24.94 32.96
C ARG A 189 -23.25 -25.96 32.47
N ARG A 190 -23.56 -27.25 32.59
CA ARG A 190 -22.68 -28.32 32.09
C ARG A 190 -22.50 -28.24 30.58
N GLU A 191 -23.56 -27.96 29.83
CA GLU A 191 -23.51 -27.79 28.39
C GLU A 191 -22.66 -26.58 27.98
N LEU A 192 -22.77 -25.45 28.68
CA LEU A 192 -21.92 -24.28 28.48
C LEU A 192 -20.45 -24.62 28.70
N LEU A 193 -20.13 -25.26 29.83
CA LEU A 193 -18.76 -25.60 30.19
C LEU A 193 -18.12 -26.54 29.16
N GLN A 194 -18.90 -27.48 28.62
CA GLN A 194 -18.44 -28.36 27.54
C GLN A 194 -18.16 -27.61 26.23
N ASP A 195 -19.01 -26.66 25.84
CA ASP A 195 -18.78 -25.85 24.63
C ASP A 195 -17.55 -24.95 24.79
N LEU A 196 -17.36 -24.35 25.97
CA LEU A 196 -16.18 -23.55 26.30
C LEU A 196 -14.90 -24.38 26.25
N LEU A 197 -14.88 -25.56 26.88
CA LEU A 197 -13.72 -26.46 26.85
C LEU A 197 -13.41 -26.92 25.44
N LEU A 198 -14.41 -27.29 24.65
CA LEU A 198 -14.22 -27.73 23.27
C LEU A 198 -13.61 -26.62 22.39
N MET A 199 -14.13 -25.40 22.51
CA MET A 199 -13.62 -24.24 21.78
C MET A 199 -12.18 -23.94 22.19
N GLY A 200 -11.90 -23.84 23.49
CA GLY A 200 -10.55 -23.59 24.01
C GLY A 200 -9.54 -24.65 23.57
N ALA A 201 -9.91 -25.93 23.64
CA ALA A 201 -9.07 -27.03 23.17
C ALA A 201 -8.80 -26.95 21.66
N SER A 202 -9.81 -26.62 20.85
CA SER A 202 -9.66 -26.52 19.39
C SER A 202 -8.72 -25.37 18.98
N PHE A 203 -8.81 -24.23 19.66
CA PHE A 203 -7.88 -23.10 19.47
C PHE A 203 -6.45 -23.47 19.92
N ALA A 204 -6.30 -24.08 21.09
CA ALA A 204 -5.00 -24.50 21.60
C ALA A 204 -4.30 -25.50 20.65
N VAL A 205 -5.03 -26.48 20.14
CA VAL A 205 -4.50 -27.43 19.13
C VAL A 205 -4.07 -26.69 17.86
N SER A 206 -4.85 -25.73 17.38
CA SER A 206 -4.50 -24.95 16.18
C SER A 206 -3.21 -24.14 16.38
N ILE A 207 -3.04 -23.52 17.55
CA ILE A 207 -1.82 -22.78 17.91
C ILE A 207 -0.63 -23.72 18.00
N LEU A 208 -0.77 -24.87 18.68
CA LEU A 208 0.30 -25.86 18.81
C LEU A 208 0.74 -26.41 17.45
N LEU A 209 -0.20 -26.73 16.56
CA LEU A 209 0.11 -27.17 15.20
C LEU A 209 0.89 -26.10 14.41
N PHE A 210 0.54 -24.82 14.58
CA PHE A 210 1.25 -23.74 13.92
C PHE A 210 2.67 -23.52 14.50
N ILE A 211 2.84 -23.66 15.82
CA ILE A 211 4.17 -23.63 16.47
C ILE A 211 5.04 -24.76 15.93
N LEU A 212 4.50 -25.97 15.82
CA LEU A 212 5.21 -27.13 15.27
C LEU A 212 5.59 -26.92 13.80
N TYR A 213 4.70 -26.32 13.01
CA TYR A 213 4.97 -25.97 11.61
C TYR A 213 6.13 -24.97 11.47
N GLN A 214 6.21 -23.96 12.34
CA GLN A 214 7.28 -22.95 12.26
C GLN A 214 8.58 -23.29 13.01
N GLY A 215 8.57 -24.31 13.86
CA GLY A 215 9.78 -24.80 14.56
C GLY A 215 10.35 -23.87 15.65
N SER A 216 9.79 -22.68 15.87
CA SER A 216 10.22 -21.75 16.92
C SER A 216 9.06 -20.90 17.45
N ILE A 217 8.94 -20.81 18.78
CA ILE A 217 7.90 -20.01 19.45
C ILE A 217 8.19 -18.50 19.38
N SER A 218 9.46 -18.12 19.16
CA SER A 218 9.90 -16.72 19.15
C SER A 218 9.67 -16.02 17.81
N ASN A 219 9.31 -16.78 16.77
CA ASN A 219 9.04 -16.26 15.42
C ASN A 219 7.86 -15.27 15.43
N VAL A 220 8.00 -14.12 14.77
CA VAL A 220 6.91 -13.13 14.66
C VAL A 220 5.66 -13.71 14.02
N PHE A 221 5.77 -14.63 13.07
CA PHE A 221 4.59 -15.29 12.51
C PHE A 221 3.82 -16.06 13.58
N VAL A 222 4.50 -16.72 14.52
CA VAL A 222 3.88 -17.45 15.63
C VAL A 222 3.24 -16.48 16.62
N LYS A 223 3.92 -15.38 16.97
CA LYS A 223 3.36 -14.33 17.84
C LYS A 223 2.10 -13.70 17.23
N SER A 224 2.17 -13.34 15.95
CA SER A 224 1.07 -12.76 15.18
C SER A 224 -0.12 -13.71 15.08
N PHE A 225 0.14 -14.97 14.70
CA PHE A 225 -0.89 -16.00 14.60
C PHE A 225 -1.55 -16.27 15.95
N THR A 226 -0.76 -16.40 17.02
CA THR A 226 -1.27 -16.65 18.37
C THR A 226 -2.14 -15.50 18.87
N LEU A 227 -1.69 -14.25 18.68
CA LEU A 227 -2.48 -13.08 19.06
C LEU A 227 -3.79 -13.00 18.27
N LEU A 228 -3.73 -13.25 16.96
CA LEU A 228 -4.91 -13.27 16.09
C LEU A 228 -5.90 -14.36 16.50
N MET A 229 -5.42 -15.57 16.77
CA MET A 229 -6.24 -16.69 17.25
C MET A 229 -6.85 -16.41 18.62
N LEU A 230 -6.11 -15.79 19.53
CA LEU A 230 -6.63 -15.38 20.84
C LEU A 230 -7.74 -14.33 20.68
N THR A 231 -7.54 -13.35 19.80
CA THR A 231 -8.54 -12.31 19.51
C THR A 231 -9.83 -12.93 18.95
N ASN A 232 -9.69 -13.83 17.98
CA ASN A 232 -10.81 -14.57 17.40
C ASN A 232 -11.52 -15.45 18.45
N ALA A 233 -10.77 -16.08 19.35
CA ALA A 233 -11.32 -16.89 20.43
C ALA A 233 -12.15 -16.06 21.42
N VAL A 234 -11.68 -14.85 21.77
CA VAL A 234 -12.42 -13.93 22.64
C VAL A 234 -13.74 -13.51 21.99
N ILE A 235 -13.74 -13.15 20.70
CA ILE A 235 -14.96 -12.76 19.98
C ILE A 235 -15.97 -13.91 19.95
N LEU A 236 -15.52 -15.13 19.58
CA LEU A 236 -16.39 -16.31 19.57
C LEU A 236 -16.90 -16.67 20.96
N LEU A 237 -16.10 -16.48 22.00
CA LEU A 237 -16.50 -16.71 23.39
C LEU A 237 -17.64 -15.77 23.78
N LEU A 238 -17.52 -14.48 23.49
CA LEU A 238 -18.57 -13.49 23.77
C LEU A 238 -19.87 -13.85 23.05
N LEU A 239 -19.80 -14.21 21.76
CA LEU A 239 -20.96 -14.62 20.98
C LEU A 239 -21.59 -15.91 21.52
N MET A 240 -20.77 -16.89 21.89
CA MET A 240 -21.24 -18.15 22.48
C MET A 240 -21.97 -17.89 23.80
N LEU A 241 -21.44 -17.04 24.68
CA LEU A 241 -22.08 -16.65 25.93
C LEU A 241 -23.42 -15.96 25.67
N ALA A 242 -23.47 -15.02 24.71
CA ALA A 242 -24.70 -14.35 24.32
C ALA A 242 -25.76 -15.35 23.81
N VAL A 243 -25.39 -16.30 22.95
CA VAL A 243 -26.28 -17.36 22.46
C VAL A 243 -26.77 -18.25 23.60
N HIS A 244 -25.90 -18.60 24.56
CA HIS A 244 -26.29 -19.35 25.75
C HIS A 244 -27.30 -18.58 26.61
N ALA A 245 -27.06 -17.30 26.86
CA ALA A 245 -27.95 -16.43 27.61
C ALA A 245 -29.32 -16.29 26.94
N LEU A 246 -29.34 -16.00 25.62
CA LEU A 246 -30.57 -15.90 24.83
C LEU A 246 -31.37 -17.19 24.88
N PHE A 247 -30.73 -18.34 24.70
CA PHE A 247 -31.41 -19.64 24.80
C PHE A 247 -31.95 -19.91 26.21
N PHE A 248 -31.16 -19.59 27.25
CA PHE A 248 -31.59 -19.76 28.64
C PHE A 248 -32.82 -18.92 28.96
N ILE A 249 -32.82 -17.64 28.56
CA ILE A 249 -33.96 -16.73 28.69
C ILE A 249 -35.17 -17.28 27.94
N ASN A 250 -34.98 -17.73 26.70
CA ASN A 250 -36.05 -18.28 25.87
C ASN A 250 -36.72 -19.50 26.54
N ILE A 251 -35.94 -20.45 27.07
CA ILE A 251 -36.49 -21.62 27.76
C ILE A 251 -37.15 -21.24 29.09
N ARG A 252 -36.63 -20.26 29.83
CA ARG A 252 -37.22 -19.84 31.12
C ARG A 252 -38.55 -19.11 30.93
N SER A 253 -38.65 -18.22 29.94
CA SER A 253 -39.81 -17.36 29.71
C SER A 253 -41.01 -18.07 29.07
N LEU A 254 -40.82 -19.26 28.48
CA LEU A 254 -41.89 -19.92 27.72
C LEU A 254 -42.74 -20.89 28.56
N LYS A 255 -44.05 -20.97 28.29
CA LYS A 255 -44.92 -22.01 28.87
C LYS A 255 -44.56 -23.38 28.29
N ALA A 256 -44.30 -24.38 29.15
CA ALA A 256 -43.84 -25.71 28.73
C ALA A 256 -44.76 -26.36 27.68
N LEU A 257 -46.08 -26.17 27.81
CA LEU A 257 -47.09 -26.72 26.93
C LEU A 257 -46.99 -26.20 25.47
N ALA A 258 -46.46 -24.99 25.26
CA ALA A 258 -46.41 -24.36 23.94
C ALA A 258 -45.36 -24.99 23.01
N ILE A 259 -44.18 -25.34 23.55
CA ILE A 259 -43.10 -25.98 22.78
C ILE A 259 -43.37 -27.49 22.60
N LEU A 260 -43.92 -28.16 23.63
CA LEU A 260 -44.26 -29.59 23.56
C LEU A 260 -45.34 -29.87 22.50
N LYS A 261 -46.31 -28.96 22.31
CA LYS A 261 -47.34 -29.05 21.27
C LYS A 261 -46.92 -28.52 19.90
N ASN A 262 -45.63 -28.20 19.69
CA ASN A 262 -45.11 -27.69 18.41
C ASN A 262 -45.86 -26.45 17.89
N LYS A 263 -46.32 -25.55 18.77
CA LYS A 263 -46.95 -24.30 18.33
C LYS A 263 -45.92 -23.38 17.64
N ARG A 264 -46.41 -22.45 16.80
CA ARG A 264 -45.63 -21.47 16.00
C ARG A 264 -44.43 -20.89 16.76
N ALA A 265 -43.37 -20.58 16.01
CA ALA A 265 -42.15 -19.94 16.50
C ALA A 265 -42.48 -18.75 17.43
N THR A 266 -41.73 -18.63 18.52
CA THR A 266 -42.04 -17.65 19.57
C THR A 266 -41.61 -16.25 19.15
N PRO A 267 -42.27 -15.18 19.65
CA PRO A 267 -41.94 -13.80 19.28
C PRO A 267 -40.45 -13.47 19.48
N LEU A 268 -39.82 -14.00 20.53
CA LEU A 268 -38.39 -13.83 20.79
C LEU A 268 -37.53 -14.51 19.71
N VAL A 269 -37.87 -15.73 19.30
CA VAL A 269 -37.16 -16.43 18.23
C VAL A 269 -37.31 -15.66 16.91
N LEU A 270 -38.52 -15.22 16.58
CA LEU A 270 -38.77 -14.40 15.38
C LEU A 270 -37.99 -13.07 15.42
N PHE A 271 -37.92 -12.41 16.59
CA PHE A 271 -37.13 -11.20 16.76
C PHE A 271 -35.63 -11.44 16.56
N VAL A 272 -35.08 -12.51 17.15
CA VAL A 272 -33.66 -12.89 16.95
C VAL A 272 -33.38 -13.19 15.47
N TRP A 273 -34.30 -13.87 14.77
CA TRP A 273 -34.19 -14.10 13.33
C TRP A 273 -34.30 -12.81 12.51
N LEU A 274 -35.17 -11.87 12.89
CA LEU A 274 -35.36 -10.61 12.19
C LEU A 274 -34.15 -9.68 12.35
N VAL A 275 -33.62 -9.56 13.58
CA VAL A 275 -32.34 -8.88 13.84
C VAL A 275 -31.21 -9.58 13.09
N GLY A 276 -31.26 -10.92 13.07
CA GLY A 276 -30.49 -11.82 12.21
C GLY A 276 -30.36 -11.31 10.76
N ILE A 277 -31.50 -11.30 10.09
CA ILE A 277 -31.62 -10.92 8.68
C ILE A 277 -31.23 -9.46 8.47
N CYS A 278 -31.70 -8.55 9.32
CA CYS A 278 -31.43 -7.12 9.21
C CYS A 278 -29.92 -6.82 9.28
N LEU A 279 -29.22 -7.36 10.29
CA LEU A 279 -27.79 -7.15 10.43
C LEU A 279 -27.01 -7.77 9.27
N SER A 280 -27.42 -8.96 8.79
CA SER A 280 -26.83 -9.59 7.61
C SER A 280 -27.00 -8.74 6.35
N SER A 281 -28.17 -8.16 6.13
CA SER A 281 -28.43 -7.27 4.99
C SER A 281 -27.58 -6.00 5.05
N VAL A 282 -27.40 -5.42 6.24
CA VAL A 282 -26.54 -4.22 6.44
C VAL A 282 -25.08 -4.55 6.16
N ILE A 283 -24.54 -5.62 6.75
CA ILE A 283 -23.14 -6.05 6.53
C ILE A 283 -22.90 -6.36 5.05
N PHE A 284 -23.83 -7.07 4.42
CA PHE A 284 -23.74 -7.41 3.00
C PHE A 284 -23.82 -6.17 2.11
N GLY A 285 -24.72 -5.23 2.40
CA GLY A 285 -24.83 -3.96 1.66
C GLY A 285 -23.56 -3.11 1.76
N LEU A 286 -23.02 -2.95 2.97
CA LEU A 286 -21.74 -2.25 3.18
C LEU A 286 -20.58 -2.96 2.46
N SER A 287 -20.60 -4.29 2.45
CA SER A 287 -19.59 -5.09 1.76
C SER A 287 -19.65 -4.94 0.25
N LEU A 288 -20.85 -5.02 -0.34
CA LEU A 288 -21.03 -4.80 -1.77
C LEU A 288 -20.53 -3.43 -2.19
N HIS A 289 -20.87 -2.39 -1.42
CA HIS A 289 -20.45 -1.02 -1.72
C HIS A 289 -18.93 -0.87 -1.71
N LYS A 290 -18.26 -1.27 -0.62
CA LYS A 290 -16.79 -1.22 -0.52
C LYS A 290 -16.10 -2.08 -1.56
N SER A 291 -16.64 -3.27 -1.87
CA SER A 291 -16.09 -4.15 -2.90
C SER A 291 -16.18 -3.51 -4.28
N LEU A 292 -17.32 -2.93 -4.63
CA LEU A 292 -17.51 -2.26 -5.92
C LEU A 292 -16.59 -1.04 -6.06
N GLU A 293 -16.44 -0.25 -4.99
CA GLU A 293 -15.51 0.89 -4.95
C GLU A 293 -14.05 0.44 -5.15
N THR A 294 -13.62 -0.58 -4.40
CA THR A 294 -12.25 -1.10 -4.48
C THR A 294 -11.97 -1.73 -5.85
N ILE A 295 -12.91 -2.52 -6.40
CA ILE A 295 -12.79 -3.11 -7.74
C ILE A 295 -12.72 -2.02 -8.80
N GLY A 296 -13.54 -0.97 -8.68
CA GLY A 296 -13.51 0.18 -9.59
C GLY A 296 -12.15 0.88 -9.57
N LYS A 297 -11.61 1.16 -8.38
CA LYS A 297 -10.28 1.77 -8.22
C LYS A 297 -9.18 0.87 -8.77
N SER A 298 -9.14 -0.41 -8.40
CA SER A 298 -8.14 -1.36 -8.91
C SER A 298 -8.21 -1.57 -10.41
N ALA A 299 -9.41 -1.57 -11.01
CA ALA A 299 -9.54 -1.67 -12.47
C ALA A 299 -8.95 -0.44 -13.16
N ASN A 300 -9.18 0.76 -12.60
CA ASN A 300 -8.56 1.99 -13.09
C ASN A 300 -7.04 1.96 -12.93
N ASP A 301 -6.54 1.55 -11.76
CA ASP A 301 -5.10 1.45 -11.48
C ASP A 301 -4.42 0.45 -12.43
N ILE A 302 -5.05 -0.71 -12.70
CA ILE A 302 -4.54 -1.70 -13.67
C ILE A 302 -4.52 -1.12 -15.10
N GLN A 303 -5.56 -0.37 -15.49
CA GLN A 303 -5.62 0.25 -16.80
C GLN A 303 -4.49 1.28 -16.97
N VAL A 304 -4.22 2.08 -15.94
CA VAL A 304 -3.15 3.07 -15.91
C VAL A 304 -1.77 2.40 -15.92
N LEU A 305 -1.56 1.34 -15.12
CA LEU A 305 -0.32 0.55 -15.13
C LEU A 305 -0.05 -0.09 -16.50
N GLY A 306 -1.09 -0.55 -17.21
CA GLY A 306 -0.95 -1.04 -18.57
C GLY A 306 -0.42 0.02 -19.55
N LYS A 307 -0.73 1.30 -19.32
CA LYS A 307 -0.18 2.41 -20.12
C LYS A 307 1.28 2.68 -19.79
N TRP A 308 1.67 2.58 -18.52
CA TRP A 308 3.07 2.66 -18.10
C TRP A 308 3.95 1.55 -18.70
N ASP A 309 3.41 0.35 -18.94
CA ASP A 309 4.15 -0.73 -19.63
C ASP A 309 4.60 -0.31 -21.06
N THR A 310 3.86 0.60 -21.70
CA THR A 310 4.23 1.15 -23.02
C THR A 310 5.48 2.06 -22.94
N ALA A 311 5.78 2.58 -21.75
CA ALA A 311 6.94 3.41 -21.43
C ALA A 311 7.95 2.69 -20.52
N LYS A 312 7.96 1.34 -20.47
CA LYS A 312 8.90 0.59 -19.61
C LYS A 312 10.39 0.79 -19.95
N ASP A 313 10.69 1.12 -21.21
CA ASP A 313 12.06 1.34 -21.70
C ASP A 313 12.47 2.83 -21.62
N PHE A 314 11.66 3.66 -20.96
CA PHE A 314 11.87 5.09 -20.83
C PHE A 314 12.93 5.42 -19.76
N ALA A 315 13.87 6.32 -20.09
CA ALA A 315 14.78 6.94 -19.14
C ALA A 315 14.28 8.34 -18.72
N GLU A 316 13.92 8.51 -17.45
CA GLU A 316 13.48 9.81 -16.90
C GLU A 316 14.61 10.86 -16.94
N ILE A 317 14.28 12.08 -17.36
CA ILE A 317 15.17 13.24 -17.27
C ILE A 317 14.82 14.01 -15.98
N THR A 318 15.70 13.97 -14.98
CA THR A 318 15.54 14.73 -13.73
C THR A 318 16.28 16.08 -13.85
N TRP A 319 15.50 17.14 -14.11
CA TRP A 319 15.99 18.49 -14.44
C TRP A 319 16.65 19.23 -13.26
N LEU A 320 16.13 19.14 -12.02
CA LEU A 320 16.29 20.30 -11.13
C LEU A 320 16.43 20.07 -9.61
N GLU A 321 16.93 18.93 -9.15
CA GLU A 321 17.08 18.75 -7.70
C GLU A 321 18.40 19.32 -7.11
N THR A 322 19.24 19.96 -7.93
CA THR A 322 20.62 20.34 -7.51
C THR A 322 20.99 21.81 -7.66
N LEU A 323 20.06 22.74 -7.89
CA LEU A 323 20.40 24.18 -7.87
C LEU A 323 20.80 24.68 -6.46
N SER A 324 20.30 24.04 -5.40
CA SER A 324 20.63 24.42 -4.01
C SER A 324 22.04 24.04 -3.56
N ALA A 325 22.79 23.27 -4.37
CA ALA A 325 24.13 22.78 -4.02
C ALA A 325 25.28 23.55 -4.70
N HIS A 326 24.97 24.46 -5.64
CA HIS A 326 25.95 25.11 -6.51
C HIS A 326 25.82 26.65 -6.48
N THR A 327 25.73 27.19 -5.26
CA THR A 327 25.88 28.62 -5.00
C THR A 327 27.33 28.94 -4.65
N ASP A 328 27.89 29.99 -5.23
CA ASP A 328 29.20 30.54 -4.89
C ASP A 328 29.23 31.16 -3.48
N GLU A 329 30.39 31.65 -3.04
CA GLU A 329 30.57 32.26 -1.72
C GLU A 329 29.63 33.46 -1.45
N ASN A 330 29.04 34.04 -2.49
CA ASN A 330 28.09 35.15 -2.42
C ASN A 330 26.62 34.73 -2.53
N HIS A 331 26.34 33.42 -2.44
CA HIS A 331 25.01 32.83 -2.61
C HIS A 331 24.41 33.09 -4.01
N GLN A 332 25.26 33.37 -5.01
CA GLN A 332 24.86 33.48 -6.41
C GLN A 332 25.13 32.15 -7.11
N ILE A 333 24.34 31.83 -8.14
CA ILE A 333 24.53 30.59 -8.90
C ILE A 333 25.89 30.67 -9.61
N ASP A 334 26.74 29.65 -9.41
CA ASP A 334 28.09 29.60 -9.97
C ASP A 334 28.06 29.78 -11.50
N SER A 335 28.87 30.72 -12.00
CA SER A 335 28.94 31.06 -13.43
C SER A 335 29.56 29.97 -14.32
N ASP A 336 30.41 29.11 -13.76
CA ASP A 336 30.98 27.97 -14.49
C ASP A 336 30.00 26.80 -14.51
N TYR A 337 29.22 26.62 -13.44
CA TYR A 337 28.05 25.72 -13.42
C TYR A 337 27.01 26.15 -14.47
N LEU A 338 26.68 27.44 -14.56
CA LEU A 338 25.79 28.00 -15.59
C LEU A 338 26.31 27.72 -17.00
N LYS A 339 27.62 27.73 -17.24
CA LYS A 339 28.21 27.40 -18.55
C LYS A 339 28.15 25.91 -18.86
N GLU A 340 28.44 25.03 -17.91
CA GLU A 340 28.29 23.58 -18.09
C GLU A 340 26.82 23.18 -18.26
N GLU A 341 25.92 23.81 -17.52
CA GLU A 341 24.47 23.63 -17.67
C GLU A 341 24.00 24.12 -19.04
N ASN A 342 24.52 25.24 -19.55
CA ASN A 342 24.22 25.73 -20.90
C ASN A 342 24.75 24.78 -22.01
N GLN A 343 25.86 24.06 -21.78
CA GLN A 343 26.32 22.99 -22.67
C GLN A 343 25.45 21.73 -22.56
N ARG A 344 25.01 21.34 -21.36
CA ARG A 344 24.02 20.27 -21.16
C ARG A 344 22.66 20.64 -21.77
N TYR A 345 22.28 21.90 -21.72
CA TYR A 345 21.08 22.48 -22.34
C TYR A 345 21.16 22.35 -23.87
N GLN A 346 22.31 22.61 -24.48
CA GLN A 346 22.55 22.36 -25.90
C GLN A 346 22.48 20.86 -26.26
N HIS A 347 23.05 19.98 -25.44
CA HIS A 347 22.91 18.52 -25.62
C HIS A 347 21.48 18.02 -25.40
N PHE A 348 20.69 18.67 -24.54
CA PHE A 348 19.28 18.38 -24.30
C PHE A 348 18.38 18.84 -25.45
N LEU A 349 18.61 20.04 -26.00
CA LEU A 349 17.97 20.49 -27.25
C LEU A 349 18.18 19.47 -28.39
N LEU A 350 19.35 18.83 -28.43
CA LEU A 350 19.62 17.72 -29.36
C LEU A 350 18.82 16.45 -29.04
N SER A 351 18.51 16.16 -27.76
CA SER A 351 17.71 14.99 -27.34
C SER A 351 16.20 15.10 -27.60
N PHE A 352 15.65 16.29 -27.92
CA PHE A 352 14.24 16.40 -28.34
C PHE A 352 13.94 15.69 -29.66
N SER A 353 14.99 15.49 -30.48
CA SER A 353 14.94 14.69 -31.71
C SER A 353 15.03 13.18 -31.46
N ASP A 354 15.38 12.76 -30.24
CA ASP A 354 15.52 11.35 -29.89
C ASP A 354 14.14 10.76 -29.52
N SER A 355 13.80 9.65 -30.17
CA SER A 355 12.56 8.91 -29.92
C SER A 355 12.64 7.97 -28.71
N GLU A 356 13.85 7.69 -28.20
CA GLU A 356 14.06 6.76 -27.07
C GLU A 356 13.85 7.41 -25.70
N VAL A 357 13.79 8.75 -25.65
CA VAL A 357 13.56 9.53 -24.43
C VAL A 357 12.14 10.11 -24.45
N ILE A 358 11.48 10.22 -23.30
CA ILE A 358 10.19 10.92 -23.10
C ILE A 358 10.42 12.17 -22.25
N TYR A 359 9.97 13.33 -22.73
CA TYR A 359 9.94 14.56 -21.94
C TYR A 359 8.52 15.12 -21.94
N SER A 360 8.06 15.53 -20.76
CA SER A 360 6.74 16.10 -20.53
C SER A 360 6.78 16.97 -19.28
N GLU A 361 6.63 18.28 -19.46
CA GLU A 361 6.62 19.24 -18.35
C GLU A 361 5.49 20.25 -18.54
N PRO A 362 4.63 20.47 -17.52
CA PRO A 362 3.61 21.51 -17.60
C PRO A 362 4.24 22.91 -17.60
N SER A 363 3.53 23.90 -18.13
CA SER A 363 3.96 25.30 -18.06
C SER A 363 4.23 25.72 -16.62
N SER A 364 5.35 26.44 -16.43
CA SER A 364 5.73 27.04 -15.15
C SER A 364 4.80 28.18 -14.73
N LEU A 365 4.09 28.78 -15.72
CA LEU A 365 3.13 29.87 -15.55
C LEU A 365 1.69 29.36 -15.27
N ASN A 366 1.54 28.11 -14.82
CA ASN A 366 0.24 27.58 -14.42
C ASN A 366 -0.34 28.27 -13.17
N GLU A 367 -1.64 28.11 -12.94
CA GLU A 367 -2.33 28.76 -11.82
C GLU A 367 -1.75 28.40 -10.46
N THR A 368 -1.38 27.13 -10.25
CA THR A 368 -0.87 26.60 -8.98
C THR A 368 0.45 27.26 -8.59
N ASN A 369 1.41 27.31 -9.52
CA ASN A 369 2.71 27.92 -9.31
C ASN A 369 2.61 29.44 -9.13
N LEU A 370 1.63 30.07 -9.78
CA LEU A 370 1.41 31.51 -9.66
C LEU A 370 0.71 31.91 -8.36
N GLN A 371 0.12 31.00 -7.59
CA GLN A 371 -0.49 31.36 -6.30
C GLN A 371 0.54 32.00 -5.35
N SER A 372 1.75 31.44 -5.29
CA SER A 372 2.86 31.90 -4.45
C SER A 372 3.72 33.00 -5.08
N ALA A 373 3.46 33.39 -6.33
CA ALA A 373 4.29 34.36 -7.04
C ALA A 373 4.04 35.83 -6.60
N PRO A 374 5.06 36.71 -6.63
CA PRO A 374 4.94 38.13 -6.30
C PRO A 374 3.93 38.88 -7.19
N ASP A 375 3.25 39.88 -6.64
CA ASP A 375 2.21 40.64 -7.36
C ASP A 375 2.76 41.43 -8.55
N ASP A 376 4.01 41.90 -8.47
CA ASP A 376 4.64 42.64 -9.57
C ASP A 376 4.96 41.73 -10.75
N PHE A 377 5.34 40.48 -10.49
CA PHE A 377 5.50 39.45 -11.53
C PHE A 377 4.15 39.11 -12.19
N LYS A 378 3.07 38.98 -11.40
CA LYS A 378 1.71 38.77 -11.93
C LYS A 378 1.23 39.93 -12.83
N LYS A 379 1.61 41.17 -12.52
CA LYS A 379 1.32 42.35 -13.38
C LYS A 379 2.15 42.33 -14.66
N GLU A 380 3.41 41.92 -14.58
CA GLU A 380 4.28 41.77 -15.74
C GLU A 380 3.73 40.73 -16.73
N LEU A 381 3.32 39.56 -16.24
CA LEU A 381 2.70 38.51 -17.06
C LEU A 381 1.45 39.01 -17.81
N LYS A 382 0.58 39.76 -17.12
CA LYS A 382 -0.60 40.39 -17.75
C LYS A 382 -0.22 41.41 -18.82
N THR A 383 0.85 42.17 -18.60
CA THR A 383 1.35 43.17 -19.55
C THR A 383 1.92 42.51 -20.80
N ASN A 384 2.52 41.33 -20.65
CA ASN A 384 3.06 40.51 -21.73
C ASN A 384 2.01 39.59 -22.39
N GLY A 385 0.73 39.70 -22.05
CA GLY A 385 -0.35 38.95 -22.69
C GLY A 385 -0.39 37.46 -22.33
N VAL A 386 0.09 37.08 -21.14
CA VAL A 386 0.07 35.71 -20.61
C VAL A 386 -1.19 35.52 -19.73
N ASP A 387 -2.08 34.58 -20.09
CA ASP A 387 -3.20 34.14 -19.23
C ASP A 387 -2.83 32.82 -18.51
N PRO A 388 -2.74 32.82 -17.15
CA PRO A 388 -2.48 31.62 -16.34
C PRO A 388 -3.45 30.45 -16.58
N ARG A 389 -4.70 30.74 -16.95
CA ARG A 389 -5.71 29.70 -17.22
C ARG A 389 -5.40 28.94 -18.50
N ILE A 390 -4.84 29.63 -19.49
CA ILE A 390 -4.39 29.02 -20.74
C ILE A 390 -3.07 28.31 -20.51
N ALA A 391 -2.13 28.93 -19.77
CA ALA A 391 -0.84 28.32 -19.41
C ALA A 391 -1.00 26.99 -18.65
N SER A 392 -2.01 26.87 -17.79
CA SER A 392 -2.31 25.61 -17.09
C SER A 392 -2.68 24.44 -18.00
N LYS A 393 -2.97 24.69 -19.28
CA LYS A 393 -3.24 23.67 -20.29
C LYS A 393 -2.06 23.44 -21.25
N VAL A 394 -0.97 24.20 -21.12
CA VAL A 394 0.22 24.09 -21.97
C VAL A 394 1.21 23.12 -21.35
N ARG A 395 1.71 22.20 -22.19
CA ARG A 395 2.72 21.21 -21.80
C ARG A 395 3.79 21.11 -22.89
N TYR A 396 5.05 21.15 -22.45
CA TYR A 396 6.21 21.01 -23.32
C TYR A 396 6.58 19.55 -23.43
N VAL A 397 6.69 19.05 -24.67
CA VAL A 397 6.88 17.62 -24.92
C VAL A 397 7.90 17.36 -26.02
N ASN A 398 8.48 16.17 -26.05
CA ASN A 398 9.37 15.75 -27.14
C ASN A 398 8.71 14.75 -28.10
N GLN A 399 9.43 14.38 -29.16
CA GLN A 399 8.93 13.43 -30.15
C GLN A 399 8.64 12.04 -29.54
N GLY A 400 9.45 11.57 -28.59
CA GLY A 400 9.19 10.31 -27.88
C GLY A 400 7.86 10.31 -27.12
N PHE A 401 7.52 11.41 -26.43
CA PHE A 401 6.19 11.58 -25.81
C PHE A 401 5.05 11.43 -26.80
N MET A 402 5.17 12.09 -27.97
CA MET A 402 4.12 12.06 -29.01
C MET A 402 3.93 10.66 -29.60
N LEU A 403 5.03 9.94 -29.87
CA LEU A 403 4.98 8.58 -30.39
C LEU A 403 4.33 7.62 -29.38
N LYS A 404 4.72 7.70 -28.11
CA LYS A 404 4.17 6.84 -27.04
C LYS A 404 2.70 7.16 -26.75
N ASN A 405 2.31 8.43 -26.77
CA ASN A 405 0.91 8.81 -26.65
C ASN A 405 0.06 8.33 -27.82
N LYS A 406 0.60 8.31 -29.04
CA LYS A 406 -0.09 7.74 -30.19
C LYS A 406 -0.25 6.21 -30.09
N ASP A 407 0.72 5.51 -29.50
CA ASP A 407 0.58 4.08 -29.21
C ASP A 407 -0.51 3.80 -28.16
N ILE A 408 -0.61 4.64 -27.12
CA ILE A 408 -1.64 4.53 -26.07
C ILE A 408 -3.03 4.94 -26.60
N PHE A 409 -3.08 5.98 -27.43
CA PHE A 409 -4.30 6.56 -28.00
C PHE A 409 -4.23 6.62 -29.53
N PRO A 410 -4.42 5.48 -30.24
CA PRO A 410 -4.28 5.42 -31.70
C PRO A 410 -5.33 6.24 -32.47
N ASN A 411 -6.41 6.65 -31.80
CA ASN A 411 -7.45 7.51 -32.36
C ASN A 411 -7.07 9.00 -32.32
N ASN A 412 -5.97 9.36 -31.65
CA ASN A 412 -5.53 10.74 -31.65
C ASN A 412 -4.99 11.15 -33.02
N ASP A 413 -5.38 12.33 -33.49
CA ASP A 413 -4.98 12.88 -34.77
C ASP A 413 -4.26 14.20 -34.60
N TYR A 414 -2.95 14.11 -34.36
CA TYR A 414 -2.07 15.27 -34.24
C TYR A 414 -1.70 15.91 -35.59
N GLY A 415 -2.26 15.43 -36.72
CA GLY A 415 -1.88 15.91 -38.05
C GLY A 415 -0.46 15.46 -38.47
N ARG A 416 0.06 16.06 -39.54
CA ARG A 416 1.43 15.82 -40.04
C ARG A 416 2.15 17.16 -40.20
N PRO A 417 3.04 17.53 -39.27
CA PRO A 417 3.84 18.72 -39.45
C PRO A 417 4.82 18.56 -40.63
N ALA A 418 5.27 19.69 -41.19
CA ALA A 418 6.28 19.69 -42.23
C ALA A 418 7.60 19.10 -41.71
N ALA A 419 8.34 18.37 -42.54
CA ALA A 419 9.50 17.57 -42.12
C ALA A 419 10.74 18.38 -41.70
N ASP A 420 10.70 19.72 -41.72
CA ASP A 420 11.86 20.60 -41.54
C ASP A 420 11.48 21.86 -40.74
N VAL A 421 10.93 21.67 -39.53
CA VAL A 421 10.47 22.75 -38.65
C VAL A 421 11.13 22.63 -37.28
N ALA A 422 11.48 23.77 -36.69
CA ALA A 422 12.17 23.83 -35.39
C ALA A 422 11.30 23.36 -34.21
N GLY A 423 9.98 23.32 -34.37
CA GLY A 423 9.02 22.85 -33.38
C GLY A 423 7.57 23.07 -33.83
N VAL A 424 6.62 22.44 -33.15
CA VAL A 424 5.20 22.42 -33.55
C VAL A 424 4.32 22.63 -32.33
N ILE A 425 3.41 23.61 -32.40
CA ILE A 425 2.43 23.85 -31.35
C ILE A 425 1.10 23.23 -31.78
N TYR A 426 0.68 22.18 -31.09
CA TYR A 426 -0.60 21.51 -31.30
C TYR A 426 -1.70 22.16 -30.45
N ILE A 427 -2.66 22.83 -31.10
CA ILE A 427 -3.74 23.58 -30.43
C ILE A 427 -5.11 22.95 -30.74
N PRO A 428 -5.86 22.48 -29.73
CA PRO A 428 -7.22 22.00 -29.91
C PRO A 428 -8.13 23.06 -30.54
N LYS A 429 -8.98 22.65 -31.48
CA LYS A 429 -9.83 23.53 -32.30
C LYS A 429 -10.62 24.57 -31.50
N HIS A 430 -11.14 24.21 -30.33
CA HIS A 430 -11.91 25.14 -29.49
C HIS A 430 -11.05 26.23 -28.83
N MET A 431 -9.73 26.05 -28.75
CA MET A 431 -8.77 27.00 -28.16
C MET A 431 -7.96 27.77 -29.21
N MET A 432 -8.25 27.59 -30.50
CA MET A 432 -7.61 28.37 -31.57
C MET A 432 -7.87 29.87 -31.46
N GLY A 433 -8.95 30.30 -30.80
CA GLY A 433 -9.21 31.70 -30.50
C GLY A 433 -8.19 32.34 -29.54
N ASP A 434 -7.45 31.51 -28.80
CA ASP A 434 -6.46 31.92 -27.80
C ASP A 434 -5.01 31.74 -28.31
N ALA A 435 -4.82 31.46 -29.61
CA ALA A 435 -3.51 31.13 -30.20
C ALA A 435 -2.44 32.21 -29.94
N ASP A 436 -2.81 33.50 -29.99
CA ASP A 436 -1.89 34.60 -29.69
C ASP A 436 -1.42 34.57 -28.22
N SER A 437 -2.32 34.23 -27.29
CA SER A 437 -1.96 34.09 -25.87
C SER A 437 -1.04 32.88 -25.65
N ILE A 438 -1.27 31.77 -26.36
CA ILE A 438 -0.42 30.57 -26.30
C ILE A 438 0.98 30.90 -26.82
N LEU A 439 1.08 31.61 -27.93
CA LEU A 439 2.37 32.06 -28.48
C LEU A 439 3.11 33.00 -27.52
N ASN A 440 2.39 33.88 -26.82
CA ASN A 440 2.99 34.75 -25.80
C ASN A 440 3.51 33.96 -24.59
N ILE A 441 2.78 32.95 -24.13
CA ILE A 441 3.22 32.02 -23.07
C ILE A 441 4.53 31.34 -23.47
N VAL A 442 4.55 30.69 -24.64
CA VAL A 442 5.73 29.96 -25.15
C VAL A 442 6.91 30.91 -25.38
N ASN A 443 6.66 32.12 -25.89
CA ASN A 443 7.69 33.14 -26.06
C ASN A 443 8.30 33.57 -24.73
N TYR A 444 7.48 33.76 -23.69
CA TYR A 444 7.94 34.23 -22.39
C TYR A 444 8.75 33.13 -21.67
N GLU A 445 8.31 31.87 -21.73
CA GLU A 445 8.98 30.78 -21.00
C GLU A 445 10.30 30.31 -21.64
N TRP A 446 10.35 30.20 -22.99
CA TRP A 446 11.49 29.56 -23.65
C TRP A 446 12.26 30.47 -24.62
N PHE A 447 11.64 31.52 -25.17
CA PHE A 447 12.21 32.31 -26.27
C PHE A 447 12.43 33.80 -25.95
N GLN A 448 12.34 34.20 -24.68
CA GLN A 448 12.50 35.60 -24.26
C GLN A 448 13.89 36.14 -24.64
N TYR A 449 14.93 35.33 -24.42
CA TYR A 449 16.33 35.65 -24.68
C TYR A 449 16.91 34.95 -25.92
N SER A 450 16.06 34.35 -26.75
CA SER A 450 16.46 33.63 -27.97
C SER A 450 16.28 34.50 -29.22
N SER A 451 17.10 34.22 -30.24
CA SER A 451 16.93 34.74 -31.61
C SER A 451 15.76 34.07 -32.33
N LEU A 452 15.33 32.89 -31.88
CA LEU A 452 14.13 32.21 -32.33
C LEU A 452 12.91 32.77 -31.59
N LYS A 453 11.77 32.88 -32.28
CA LYS A 453 10.50 33.33 -31.70
C LYS A 453 9.43 32.27 -31.92
N ALA A 454 8.47 32.15 -30.99
CA ALA A 454 7.39 31.17 -31.06
C ALA A 454 6.52 31.32 -32.33
N ASN A 455 6.43 32.52 -32.90
CA ASN A 455 5.72 32.75 -34.18
C ASN A 455 6.44 32.14 -35.40
N GLN A 456 7.66 31.64 -35.23
CA GLN A 456 8.41 30.87 -36.24
C GLN A 456 8.17 29.35 -36.09
N LEU A 457 7.47 28.92 -35.05
CA LEU A 457 7.02 27.53 -34.88
C LEU A 457 5.75 27.29 -35.71
N VAL A 458 5.53 26.04 -36.13
CA VAL A 458 4.31 25.69 -36.86
C VAL A 458 3.17 25.46 -35.89
N VAL A 459 2.10 26.22 -36.02
CA VAL A 459 0.86 26.00 -35.27
C VAL A 459 0.00 25.00 -36.04
N GLN A 460 -0.32 23.88 -35.40
CA GLN A 460 -1.13 22.79 -35.96
C GLN A 460 -2.48 22.72 -35.21
N GLU A 461 -3.58 22.91 -35.93
CA GLU A 461 -4.93 22.67 -35.39
C GLU A 461 -5.13 21.16 -35.21
N VAL A 462 -5.60 20.78 -34.01
CA VAL A 462 -5.97 19.40 -33.64
C VAL A 462 -7.47 19.31 -33.38
N PRO A 463 -8.16 18.20 -33.72
CA PRO A 463 -9.55 18.00 -33.32
C PRO A 463 -9.72 18.10 -31.80
N ASN A 464 -10.93 18.41 -31.31
CA ASN A 464 -11.20 18.35 -29.87
C ASN A 464 -11.39 16.89 -29.39
N GLY A 465 -11.27 16.65 -28.09
CA GLY A 465 -11.36 15.34 -27.45
C GLY A 465 -10.08 14.51 -27.49
N GLN A 466 -8.92 15.13 -27.78
CA GLN A 466 -7.64 14.42 -27.86
C GLN A 466 -7.15 14.09 -26.45
N LYS A 467 -6.79 12.84 -26.20
CA LYS A 467 -6.37 12.39 -24.86
C LYS A 467 -4.86 12.35 -24.76
N SER A 468 -4.29 12.88 -23.69
CA SER A 468 -2.86 12.81 -23.45
C SER A 468 -2.60 12.11 -22.12
N PHE A 469 -1.74 11.10 -22.14
CA PHE A 469 -1.25 10.43 -20.95
C PHE A 469 -0.07 11.22 -20.40
N LEU A 470 -0.18 11.60 -19.13
CA LEU A 470 0.78 12.44 -18.43
C LEU A 470 1.91 11.58 -17.86
N PHE A 471 2.98 11.40 -18.62
CA PHE A 471 4.21 10.83 -18.09
C PHE A 471 4.83 11.83 -17.10
N ASN A 472 5.20 11.33 -15.91
CA ASN A 472 5.85 12.08 -14.84
C ASN A 472 5.02 13.20 -14.18
N HIS A 473 3.70 13.04 -14.08
CA HIS A 473 2.87 13.96 -13.29
C HIS A 473 3.14 13.77 -11.79
N LYS A 474 3.76 14.77 -11.15
CA LYS A 474 4.08 14.76 -9.71
C LYS A 474 2.92 15.39 -8.93
N GLU A 475 1.95 14.57 -8.55
CA GLU A 475 0.94 14.91 -7.55
C GLU A 475 1.14 14.11 -6.25
N ASP A 476 0.38 14.46 -5.21
CA ASP A 476 0.43 13.83 -3.89
C ASP A 476 0.24 12.30 -4.01
N GLN A 477 0.96 11.53 -3.17
CA GLN A 477 1.08 10.06 -3.27
C GLN A 477 -0.24 9.27 -3.29
N GLN A 478 -1.37 9.88 -2.89
CA GLN A 478 -2.67 9.21 -2.82
C GLN A 478 -3.44 9.17 -4.15
N ASP A 479 -3.11 10.03 -5.12
CA ASP A 479 -3.86 10.20 -6.38
C ASP A 479 -2.99 10.07 -7.65
N ILE A 480 -1.74 9.62 -7.52
CA ILE A 480 -0.77 9.50 -8.62
C ILE A 480 -1.36 8.82 -9.86
N PHE A 481 -2.19 7.78 -9.71
CA PHE A 481 -2.80 7.04 -10.84
C PHE A 481 -4.17 7.58 -11.28
N ALA A 482 -4.81 8.44 -10.50
CA ALA A 482 -6.16 8.93 -10.79
C ALA A 482 -6.19 10.08 -11.80
N GLN A 483 -5.09 10.83 -11.93
CA GLN A 483 -5.02 12.07 -12.73
C GLN A 483 -3.96 12.03 -13.84
N GLN A 484 -3.70 10.85 -14.43
CA GLN A 484 -2.67 10.70 -15.48
C GLN A 484 -3.19 10.86 -16.91
N GLU A 485 -4.45 11.28 -17.09
CA GLU A 485 -5.05 11.52 -18.39
C GLU A 485 -5.68 12.90 -18.45
N GLU A 486 -5.25 13.71 -19.41
CA GLU A 486 -5.88 14.99 -19.74
C GLU A 486 -6.54 14.93 -21.11
N VAL A 487 -7.53 15.79 -21.31
CA VAL A 487 -8.23 15.97 -22.60
C VAL A 487 -7.99 17.38 -23.08
N ASP A 488 -7.65 17.51 -24.36
CA ASP A 488 -7.40 18.79 -25.03
C ASP A 488 -6.29 19.62 -24.37
N THR A 489 -5.19 18.96 -23.98
CA THR A 489 -3.93 19.62 -23.60
C THR A 489 -3.28 20.26 -24.83
N ILE A 490 -2.73 21.48 -24.68
CA ILE A 490 -1.91 22.15 -25.69
C ILE A 490 -0.50 21.58 -25.58
N LEU A 491 0.02 21.02 -26.68
CA LEU A 491 1.35 20.40 -26.72
C LEU A 491 2.29 21.29 -27.53
N VAL A 492 3.45 21.62 -26.97
CA VAL A 492 4.48 22.47 -27.58
C VAL A 492 5.77 21.70 -27.80
#